data_AF-A0AAU9AI28-F1
#
_entry.id   AF-A0AAU9AI28-F1
#
_cell.length_a   1.000
_cell.length_b   1.000
_cell.length_c   1.000
_cell.angle_alpha   90.00
_cell.angle_beta   90.00
_cell.angle_gamma   90.00
#
_symmetry.space_group_name_H-M   'P 1'
#
loop_
_entity.id
_entity.type
_entity.pdbx_description
1 polymer ?
#
loop_
_entity_poly.entity_id
_entity_poly.type
_entity_poly.pdbx_seq_one_letter_code
_entity_poly.pdbx_strand_id
1 'polypeptide(L)'
;MPRTAMSSGKTALLALALLLPALLADAAPPRAVPVMVGGNDVLDACGSLGEVRGLRADGDGFLAVRNGPGAAYAMTDKLPEGREVMMCDQRGDWIAVVYRDARLGRCGVGSPIGKRQAYRGPCKSGWVHGKWIVLMAG
;
A
#
# COMPACT_ATOMS: atom_id res chain seq x y z
N MET A 1 -81.97 -8.02 -0.69
CA MET A 1 -82.59 -7.60 0.60
C MET A 1 -81.98 -8.44 1.72
N PRO A 2 -81.80 -7.90 2.93
CA PRO A 2 -80.48 -7.73 3.55
C PRO A 2 -80.26 -8.59 4.80
N ARG A 3 -79.00 -8.71 5.25
CA ARG A 3 -78.60 -8.29 6.60
C ARG A 3 -77.08 -8.29 6.76
N THR A 4 -76.56 -7.08 6.85
CA THR A 4 -75.28 -6.73 7.47
C THR A 4 -75.29 -7.20 8.93
N ALA A 5 -74.20 -7.82 9.39
CA ALA A 5 -73.84 -7.89 10.80
C ALA A 5 -72.32 -7.76 10.94
N MET A 6 -71.93 -6.72 11.68
CA MET A 6 -70.57 -6.36 12.07
C MET A 6 -69.97 -7.32 13.11
N SER A 7 -68.64 -7.16 13.30
CA SER A 7 -67.89 -7.32 14.55
C SER A 7 -67.18 -8.66 14.76
N SER A 8 -65.84 -8.62 14.81
CA SER A 8 -65.11 -8.50 16.08
C SER A 8 -63.63 -8.83 15.87
N GLY A 9 -62.75 -7.97 16.39
CA GLY A 9 -61.32 -8.00 16.12
C GLY A 9 -60.60 -9.24 16.63
N LYS A 10 -59.51 -9.57 15.94
CA LYS A 10 -58.37 -10.27 16.53
C LYS A 10 -57.10 -9.55 16.10
N THR A 11 -56.55 -8.79 17.04
CA THR A 11 -55.19 -8.29 17.04
C THR A 11 -54.25 -9.49 16.97
N ALA A 12 -53.76 -9.82 15.77
CA ALA A 12 -52.68 -10.77 15.59
C ALA A 12 -51.37 -9.98 15.63
N LEU A 13 -50.58 -10.23 16.67
CA LEU A 13 -49.28 -9.61 16.89
C LEU A 13 -48.38 -9.83 15.67
N LEU A 14 -48.03 -8.76 14.96
CA LEU A 14 -46.92 -8.77 14.00
C LEU A 14 -45.61 -8.89 14.78
N ALA A 15 -45.01 -10.07 14.78
CA ALA A 15 -43.64 -10.27 15.20
C ALA A 15 -42.71 -9.56 14.19
N LEU A 16 -42.29 -8.34 14.52
CA LEU A 16 -41.35 -7.55 13.74
C LEU A 16 -39.94 -8.16 13.93
N ALA A 17 -39.51 -8.99 12.99
CA ALA A 17 -38.16 -9.53 12.96
C ALA A 17 -37.16 -8.36 12.83
N LEU A 18 -36.38 -8.10 13.90
CA LEU A 18 -35.28 -7.14 13.88
C LEU A 18 -34.19 -7.66 12.94
N LEU A 19 -34.23 -7.22 11.68
CA LEU A 19 -33.08 -7.25 10.77
C LEU A 19 -32.07 -6.21 11.29
N LEU A 20 -31.16 -6.63 12.16
CA LEU A 20 -29.97 -5.85 12.50
C LEU A 20 -29.13 -5.71 11.23
N PRO A 21 -28.94 -4.49 10.67
CA PRO A 21 -28.02 -4.30 9.58
C PRO A 21 -26.62 -4.58 10.12
N ALA A 22 -25.94 -5.59 9.58
CA ALA A 22 -24.52 -5.77 9.82
C ALA A 22 -23.79 -4.54 9.27
N LEU A 23 -23.38 -3.63 10.16
CA LEU A 23 -22.49 -2.53 9.84
C LEU A 23 -21.14 -3.14 9.41
N LEU A 24 -20.92 -3.26 8.10
CA LEU A 24 -19.60 -3.50 7.55
C LEU A 24 -18.76 -2.26 7.85
N ALA A 25 -17.98 -2.30 8.93
CA ALA A 25 -16.99 -1.28 9.22
C ALA A 25 -15.89 -1.37 8.17
N ASP A 26 -15.91 -0.47 7.19
CA ASP A 26 -14.78 -0.27 6.28
C ASP A 26 -13.62 0.31 7.09
N ALA A 27 -12.64 -0.53 7.42
CA ALA A 27 -11.48 -0.10 8.18
C ALA A 27 -10.64 0.83 7.30
N ALA A 28 -10.53 2.10 7.72
CA ALA A 28 -9.70 3.07 7.01
C ALA A 28 -8.25 2.55 6.86
N PRO A 29 -7.58 2.81 5.72
CA PRO A 29 -6.19 2.39 5.55
C PRO A 29 -5.30 2.93 6.66
N PRO A 30 -4.27 2.18 7.10
CA PRO A 30 -3.33 2.66 8.09
C PRO A 30 -2.62 3.94 7.61
N ARG A 31 -2.18 4.76 8.57
CA ARG A 31 -1.43 5.99 8.28
C ARG A 31 -0.12 5.68 7.56
N ALA A 32 0.21 6.49 6.56
CA ALA A 32 1.45 6.37 5.81
C ALA A 32 2.71 6.31 6.70
N VAL A 33 3.64 5.45 6.31
CA VAL A 33 4.96 5.27 6.91
C VAL A 33 6.01 5.79 5.93
N PRO A 34 6.76 6.85 6.28
CA PRO A 34 7.74 7.43 5.37
C PRO A 34 8.88 6.45 5.07
N VAL A 35 9.38 6.49 3.85
CA VAL A 35 10.67 5.86 3.48
C VAL A 35 11.78 6.58 4.23
N MET A 36 12.61 5.82 4.93
CA MET A 36 13.76 6.36 5.66
C MET A 36 15.04 6.08 4.88
N VAL A 37 15.95 7.06 4.86
CA VAL A 37 17.24 7.02 4.15
C VAL A 37 18.37 7.47 5.07
N GLY A 38 19.61 7.12 4.73
CA GLY A 38 20.79 7.52 5.48
C GLY A 38 20.93 6.76 6.80
N GLY A 39 21.71 7.34 7.72
CA GLY A 39 22.11 6.71 8.99
C GLY A 39 23.56 6.23 9.01
N ASN A 40 24.36 6.60 8.00
CA ASN A 40 25.76 6.22 7.88
C ASN A 40 26.54 7.35 7.18
N ASP A 41 27.77 7.61 7.64
CA ASP A 41 28.64 8.67 7.11
C ASP A 41 29.54 8.22 5.96
N VAL A 42 29.55 6.92 5.63
CA VAL A 42 30.46 6.30 4.65
C VAL A 42 29.68 5.63 3.52
N LEU A 43 28.58 4.95 3.83
CA LEU A 43 27.77 4.20 2.87
C LEU A 43 26.69 5.07 2.25
N ASP A 44 26.26 4.70 1.04
CA ASP A 44 25.14 5.31 0.35
C ASP A 44 23.87 5.31 1.21
N ALA A 45 23.10 6.40 1.13
CA ALA A 45 21.89 6.56 1.93
C ALA A 45 20.81 5.50 1.65
N CYS A 46 20.82 4.89 0.46
CA CYS A 46 20.14 3.64 0.17
C CYS A 46 21.20 2.61 -0.22
N GLY A 47 21.27 1.50 0.53
CA GLY A 47 22.42 0.59 0.48
C GLY A 47 22.45 -0.36 -0.72
N SER A 48 21.43 -0.37 -1.58
CA SER A 48 21.40 -1.31 -2.70
C SER A 48 20.56 -0.82 -3.87
N LEU A 49 20.83 -1.38 -5.05
CA LEU A 49 20.03 -1.26 -6.27
C LEU A 49 19.30 -2.59 -6.51
N GLY A 50 18.00 -2.51 -6.77
CA GLY A 50 17.18 -3.65 -7.14
C GLY A 50 16.42 -3.42 -8.44
N GLU A 51 15.92 -4.49 -9.03
CA GLU A 51 15.09 -4.47 -10.24
C GLU A 51 13.80 -5.25 -10.00
N VAL A 52 12.67 -4.71 -10.48
CA VAL A 52 11.38 -5.41 -10.45
C VAL A 52 11.43 -6.59 -11.42
N ARG A 53 11.27 -7.82 -10.89
CA ARG A 53 11.27 -9.04 -11.71
C ARG A 53 10.21 -10.04 -11.32
N GLY A 54 9.81 -10.84 -12.31
CA GLY A 54 8.96 -12.02 -12.13
C GLY A 54 7.47 -11.69 -12.05
N LEU A 55 7.05 -10.48 -12.45
CA LEU A 55 5.63 -10.15 -12.48
C LEU A 55 4.88 -11.11 -13.41
N ARG A 56 3.72 -11.56 -12.93
CA ARG A 56 2.90 -12.51 -13.67
C ARG A 56 2.32 -11.86 -14.92
N ALA A 57 2.53 -12.49 -16.07
CA ALA A 57 1.97 -12.04 -17.34
C ALA A 57 0.43 -12.12 -17.40
N ASP A 58 -0.17 -13.04 -16.62
CA ASP A 58 -1.62 -13.19 -16.45
C ASP A 58 -2.17 -12.45 -15.21
N GLY A 59 -1.32 -11.70 -14.52
CA GLY A 59 -1.68 -10.88 -13.36
C GLY A 59 -2.06 -9.45 -13.71
N ASP A 60 -1.88 -8.55 -12.76
CA ASP A 60 -2.07 -7.11 -12.94
C ASP A 60 -0.94 -6.44 -13.73
N GLY A 61 0.20 -7.12 -13.88
CA GLY A 61 1.34 -6.69 -14.69
C GLY A 61 2.20 -5.60 -14.03
N PHE A 62 2.05 -5.34 -12.73
CA PHE A 62 2.85 -4.33 -12.02
C PHE A 62 3.17 -4.72 -10.58
N LEU A 63 4.23 -4.13 -10.03
CA LEU A 63 4.49 -4.12 -8.60
C LEU A 63 3.85 -2.89 -7.95
N ALA A 64 2.91 -3.12 -7.03
CA ALA A 64 2.28 -2.04 -6.29
C ALA A 64 3.26 -1.34 -5.34
N VAL A 65 3.40 -0.02 -5.48
CA VAL A 65 4.05 0.84 -4.50
C VAL A 65 3.01 1.32 -3.51
N ARG A 66 3.27 1.17 -2.22
CA ARG A 66 2.35 1.53 -1.14
C ARG A 66 2.93 2.59 -0.22
N ASN A 67 2.07 3.33 0.45
CA ASN A 67 2.47 4.33 1.44
C ASN A 67 2.89 3.72 2.80
N GLY A 68 3.06 2.39 2.90
CA GLY A 68 3.58 1.72 4.08
C GLY A 68 3.79 0.21 3.86
N PRO A 69 4.47 -0.48 4.80
CA PRO A 69 4.89 -1.88 4.68
C PRO A 69 3.72 -2.84 4.95
N GLY A 70 2.85 -3.04 3.96
CA GLY A 70 1.75 -3.99 4.09
C GLY A 70 0.69 -3.84 3.00
N ALA A 71 -0.07 -4.91 2.74
CA ALA A 71 -1.13 -4.90 1.73
C ALA A 71 -2.34 -4.02 2.12
N ALA A 72 -2.51 -3.71 3.41
CA ALA A 72 -3.56 -2.81 3.91
C ALA A 72 -3.24 -1.31 3.67
N TYR A 73 -1.98 -0.96 3.42
CA TYR A 73 -1.58 0.42 3.13
C TYR A 73 -2.01 0.83 1.72
N ALA A 74 -2.39 2.09 1.54
CA ALA A 74 -2.87 2.58 0.25
C ALA A 74 -1.78 2.47 -0.84
N MET A 75 -2.17 2.00 -2.03
CA MET A 75 -1.30 2.00 -3.19
C MET A 75 -1.18 3.42 -3.74
N THR A 76 0.06 3.85 -4.01
CA THR A 76 0.39 5.20 -4.48
C THR A 76 0.98 5.21 -5.87
N ASP A 77 1.53 4.08 -6.34
CA ASP A 77 2.13 3.98 -7.67
C ASP A 77 2.21 2.51 -8.14
N LYS A 78 2.62 2.31 -9.39
CA LYS A 78 2.78 1.01 -10.04
C LYS A 78 4.11 0.95 -10.77
N LEU A 79 4.93 -0.06 -10.47
CA LEU A 79 6.20 -0.27 -11.15
C LEU A 79 6.07 -1.40 -12.19
N PRO A 80 6.50 -1.18 -13.44
CA PRO A 80 6.53 -2.24 -14.44
C PRO A 80 7.70 -3.22 -14.19
N GLU A 81 7.66 -4.37 -14.86
CA GLU A 81 8.79 -5.30 -14.97
C GLU A 81 10.04 -4.57 -15.48
N GLY A 82 11.21 -4.92 -14.96
CA GLY A 82 12.50 -4.30 -15.31
C GLY A 82 12.75 -2.93 -14.68
N ARG A 83 11.81 -2.39 -13.89
CA ARG A 83 12.01 -1.10 -13.22
C ARG A 83 13.08 -1.20 -12.14
N GLU A 84 14.15 -0.43 -12.28
CA GLU A 84 15.15 -0.27 -11.23
C GLU A 84 14.68 0.62 -10.08
N VAL A 85 15.06 0.27 -8.86
CA VAL A 85 14.75 0.97 -7.61
C VAL A 85 15.97 0.98 -6.68
N MET A 86 16.14 2.05 -5.91
CA MET A 86 17.12 2.09 -4.82
C MET A 86 16.45 1.59 -3.53
N MET A 87 17.05 0.61 -2.87
CA MET A 87 16.53 -0.05 -1.67
C MET A 87 17.12 0.61 -0.42
N CYS A 88 16.28 1.16 0.45
CA CYS A 88 16.69 2.10 1.50
C CYS A 88 16.41 1.63 2.93
N ASP A 89 15.46 0.70 3.08
CA ASP A 89 15.07 0.08 4.34
C ASP A 89 14.29 -1.21 4.08
N GLN A 90 14.10 -2.02 5.11
CA GLN A 90 13.28 -3.22 5.06
C GLN A 90 12.47 -3.40 6.35
N ARG A 91 11.21 -3.82 6.21
CA ARG A 91 10.34 -4.23 7.31
C ARG A 91 9.58 -5.48 6.92
N GLY A 92 9.97 -6.62 7.48
CA GLY A 92 9.48 -7.93 7.05
C GLY A 92 9.75 -8.12 5.54
N ASP A 93 8.72 -8.51 4.81
CA ASP A 93 8.80 -8.73 3.36
C ASP A 93 8.68 -7.44 2.54
N TRP A 94 8.63 -6.26 3.16
CA TRP A 94 8.45 -4.98 2.48
C TRP A 94 9.74 -4.18 2.43
N ILE A 95 10.11 -3.75 1.24
CA ILE A 95 11.30 -2.94 0.97
C ILE A 95 10.88 -1.49 0.77
N ALA A 96 11.51 -0.58 1.50
CA ALA A 96 11.37 0.86 1.26
C ALA A 96 12.24 1.24 0.07
N VAL A 97 11.64 1.81 -0.96
CA VAL A 97 12.30 2.12 -2.22
C VAL A 97 12.21 3.59 -2.57
N VAL A 98 13.26 4.09 -3.22
CA VAL A 98 13.28 5.38 -3.93
C VAL A 98 13.52 5.07 -5.40
N TYR A 99 12.78 5.72 -6.30
CA TYR A 99 12.87 5.43 -7.74
C TYR A 99 12.48 6.63 -8.58
N ARG A 100 12.98 6.67 -9.81
CA ARG A 100 12.80 7.80 -10.72
C ARG A 100 11.66 7.56 -11.69
N ASP A 101 10.93 8.63 -11.99
CA ASP A 101 10.30 8.76 -13.28
C ASP A 101 11.39 9.06 -14.32
N ALA A 102 11.23 8.55 -15.55
CA ALA A 102 12.24 8.58 -16.62
C ALA A 102 12.75 9.99 -17.04
N ARG A 103 12.29 11.07 -16.39
CA ARG A 103 12.59 12.47 -16.74
C ARG A 103 13.20 13.33 -15.61
N LEU A 104 13.44 12.78 -14.42
CA LEU A 104 13.93 13.57 -13.27
C LEU A 104 15.37 13.21 -12.85
N GLY A 105 16.13 14.26 -12.48
CA GLY A 105 17.54 14.24 -12.06
C GLY A 105 17.83 13.42 -10.79
N ARG A 106 19.05 13.57 -10.23
CA ARG A 106 19.55 12.67 -9.17
C ARG A 106 18.67 12.61 -7.92
N CYS A 107 18.36 11.40 -7.44
CA CYS A 107 17.51 11.20 -6.24
C CYS A 107 18.21 11.54 -4.92
N GLY A 108 19.52 11.77 -4.93
CA GLY A 108 20.26 12.13 -3.72
C GLY A 108 20.36 10.99 -2.70
N VAL A 109 20.36 9.73 -3.14
CA VAL A 109 20.48 8.56 -2.25
C VAL A 109 21.68 7.66 -2.51
N GLY A 110 22.44 7.91 -3.59
CA GLY A 110 23.69 7.19 -3.92
C GLY A 110 24.92 7.92 -3.39
N SER A 111 24.80 8.54 -2.22
CA SER A 111 25.89 9.16 -1.47
C SER A 111 25.52 9.15 0.02
N PRO A 112 26.50 9.27 0.94
CA PRO A 112 26.21 9.22 2.37
C PRO A 112 25.30 10.35 2.86
N ILE A 113 24.38 9.97 3.74
CA ILE A 113 23.58 10.87 4.57
C ILE A 113 23.74 10.39 6.00
N GLY A 114 24.53 11.09 6.80
CA GLY A 114 24.87 10.67 8.16
C GLY A 114 23.66 10.45 9.06
N LYS A 115 22.68 11.35 9.00
CA LYS A 115 21.47 11.27 9.82
C LYS A 115 20.39 10.42 9.15
N ARG A 116 19.87 9.42 9.88
CA ARG A 116 18.65 8.70 9.46
C ARG A 116 17.47 9.66 9.42
N GLN A 117 16.85 9.81 8.24
CA GLN A 117 15.76 10.76 8.05
C GLN A 117 14.75 10.29 7.00
N ALA A 118 13.56 10.87 7.04
CA ALA A 118 12.55 10.63 6.02
C ALA A 118 13.03 11.19 4.67
N TYR A 119 12.82 10.43 3.60
CA TYR A 119 13.17 10.87 2.26
C TYR A 119 12.28 12.05 1.82
N ARG A 120 12.93 13.14 1.39
CA ARG A 120 12.29 14.39 0.91
C ARG A 120 12.89 14.85 -0.43
N GLY A 121 13.57 13.95 -1.13
CA GLY A 121 14.24 14.23 -2.39
C GLY A 121 13.26 14.32 -3.57
N PRO A 122 13.76 14.60 -4.78
CA PRO A 122 12.94 14.92 -5.95
C PRO A 122 12.27 13.70 -6.60
N CYS A 123 12.70 12.49 -6.22
CA CYS A 123 12.17 11.24 -6.79
C CYS A 123 10.96 10.72 -6.04
N LYS A 124 10.27 9.73 -6.62
CA LYS A 124 9.20 9.02 -5.95
C LYS A 124 9.75 8.02 -4.94
N SER A 125 8.92 7.65 -3.97
CA SER A 125 9.28 6.68 -2.95
C SER A 125 8.05 5.98 -2.37
N GLY A 126 8.26 4.80 -1.80
CA GLY A 126 7.23 4.05 -1.10
C GLY A 126 7.71 2.66 -0.69
N TRP A 127 6.77 1.76 -0.44
CA TRP A 127 7.04 0.40 0.01
C TRP A 127 6.54 -0.61 -1.02
N VAL A 128 7.37 -1.59 -1.34
CA VAL A 128 7.06 -2.67 -2.29
C VAL A 128 7.31 -4.04 -1.65
N HIS A 129 6.59 -5.05 -2.11
CA HIS A 129 6.82 -6.42 -1.64
C HIS A 129 8.13 -6.98 -2.23
N GLY A 130 9.06 -7.39 -1.37
CA GLY A 130 10.42 -7.80 -1.73
C GLY A 130 10.51 -9.04 -2.61
N LYS A 131 9.50 -9.93 -2.57
CA LYS A 131 9.43 -11.11 -3.45
C LYS A 131 9.56 -10.81 -4.96
N TRP A 132 9.27 -9.57 -5.37
CA TRP A 132 9.34 -9.12 -6.76
C TRP A 132 10.56 -8.23 -7.03
N ILE A 133 11.51 -8.12 -6.10
CA ILE A 133 12.73 -7.34 -6.24
C ILE A 133 13.92 -8.29 -6.26
N VAL A 134 14.71 -8.22 -7.32
CA VAL A 134 16.02 -8.88 -7.40
C VAL A 134 17.09 -7.86 -7.08
N LEU A 135 17.99 -8.21 -6.14
CA LEU A 135 19.17 -7.41 -5.81
C LEU A 135 20.14 -7.40 -6.99
N MET A 136 20.50 -6.21 -7.46
CA MET A 136 21.40 -6.02 -8.59
C MET A 136 22.81 -5.58 -8.14
N ALA A 137 22.89 -4.69 -7.14
CA ALA A 137 24.14 -4.20 -6.58
C ALA A 137 23.96 -3.72 -5.14
N GLY A 138 25.04 -3.71 -4.34
CA GLY A 138 25.10 -3.22 -2.97
C GLY A 138 26.53 -3.02 -2.49
#